data_AF-D8QW52-F1
#
_entry.id   AF-D8QW52-F1
#
_cell.length_a   1.000
_cell.length_b   1.000
_cell.length_c   1.000
_cell.angle_alpha   90.00
_cell.angle_beta   90.00
_cell.angle_gamma   90.00
#
_symmetry.space_group_name_H-M   'P 1'
#
loop_
_entity.id
_entity.type
_entity.pdbx_description
1 polymer ?
#
loop_
_entity_poly.entity_id
_entity_poly.type
_entity_poly.pdbx_seq_one_letter_code
_entity_poly.pdbx_strand_id
1 'polypeptide(L)'
;MLDFLDQSSDSFREFAPPSAAVDDLLGEFVRSKKNLLRRMSTKIGLADQTSREGKLDEILGDLQRGGGAWDLGQCESFARSLLARVDHHRQSSHCRERVDSLEALAAHKKDCRFRPLACENDGCGEIFSAMDAASHDRECPFKVLDCEQGCGDGVARMEMERHCSTVCSMKMVSCPFSSAGCSHVLPQGALEQHHSSMQTTHLLFVLESLERHRLGSDSLVQRLSILEKSMSLTERISAADVKSLAITVKEQDAKIKKLEAELKKLGKDSTKSATDLSTKETL
;
A
#
# COMPACT_ATOMS: atom_id res chain seq x y z
N MET A 1 51.19 7.49 -9.47
CA MET A 1 50.82 7.27 -10.89
C MET A 1 51.31 5.92 -11.44
N LEU A 2 51.23 4.74 -10.82
CA LEU A 2 50.64 4.21 -9.58
C LEU A 2 49.22 4.65 -9.22
N ASP A 3 48.46 5.24 -10.14
CA ASP A 3 47.04 5.61 -9.91
C ASP A 3 46.23 5.53 -11.20
N PHE A 4 46.46 4.53 -12.04
CA PHE A 4 45.65 4.29 -13.25
C PHE A 4 45.50 2.79 -13.57
N LEU A 5 45.69 1.94 -12.56
CA LEU A 5 45.50 0.48 -12.64
C LEU A 5 44.51 -0.04 -11.59
N ASP A 6 43.58 0.79 -11.12
CA ASP A 6 42.57 0.33 -10.15
C ASP A 6 41.26 1.13 -10.20
N GLN A 7 40.61 1.19 -11.37
CA GLN A 7 39.22 1.64 -11.47
C GLN A 7 38.64 1.31 -12.84
N SER A 8 37.96 0.18 -12.94
CA SER A 8 36.60 0.08 -13.47
C SER A 8 36.24 -1.37 -13.73
N SER A 9 35.55 -1.93 -12.73
CA SER A 9 34.45 -2.86 -12.90
C SER A 9 34.70 -4.01 -13.88
N ASP A 10 35.12 -5.14 -13.32
CA ASP A 10 34.46 -6.40 -13.67
C ASP A 10 32.97 -6.20 -13.39
N SER A 11 32.28 -5.58 -14.35
CA SER A 11 30.85 -5.64 -14.43
C SER A 11 30.58 -7.11 -14.66
N PHE A 12 30.29 -7.82 -13.57
CA PHE A 12 29.44 -9.00 -13.59
C PHE A 12 28.16 -8.53 -14.29
N ARG A 13 28.17 -8.57 -15.61
CA ARG A 13 26.96 -8.54 -16.40
C ARG A 13 26.22 -9.76 -15.88
N GLU A 14 25.17 -9.49 -15.11
CA GLU A 14 24.15 -10.47 -14.76
C GLU A 14 23.57 -10.97 -16.09
N PHE A 15 24.23 -11.98 -16.65
CA PHE A 15 23.75 -12.62 -17.85
C PHE A 15 22.58 -13.48 -17.39
N ALA A 16 21.42 -13.29 -18.02
CA ALA A 16 20.24 -14.08 -17.72
C ALA A 16 20.60 -15.58 -17.71
N PRO A 17 20.08 -16.36 -16.74
CA PRO A 17 20.45 -17.76 -16.59
C PRO A 17 20.13 -18.53 -17.88
N PRO A 18 20.83 -19.64 -18.18
CA PRO A 18 20.57 -20.42 -19.39
C PRO A 18 19.10 -20.83 -19.56
N SER A 19 18.36 -20.97 -18.45
CA SER A 19 16.91 -21.20 -18.45
C SER A 19 16.13 -20.08 -19.12
N ALA A 20 16.46 -18.81 -18.88
CA ALA A 20 15.78 -17.67 -19.51
C ALA A 20 16.00 -17.66 -21.03
N ALA A 21 17.21 -17.97 -21.50
CA ALA A 21 17.48 -18.09 -22.94
C ALA A 21 16.75 -19.28 -23.59
N VAL A 22 16.56 -20.37 -22.85
CA VAL A 22 15.74 -21.51 -23.28
C VAL A 22 14.25 -21.12 -23.34
N ASP A 23 13.74 -20.42 -22.33
CA ASP A 23 12.35 -19.95 -22.29
C ASP A 23 12.03 -19.01 -23.45
N ASP A 24 12.93 -18.08 -23.78
CA ASP A 24 12.79 -17.21 -24.95
C ASP A 24 12.76 -18.02 -26.25
N LEU A 25 13.67 -18.98 -26.42
CA LEU A 25 13.74 -19.86 -27.59
C LEU A 25 12.45 -20.70 -27.73
N LEU A 26 11.95 -21.25 -26.63
CA LEU A 26 10.69 -21.99 -26.59
C LEU A 26 9.52 -21.07 -26.92
N GLY A 27 9.51 -19.84 -26.39
CA GLY A 27 8.53 -18.82 -26.72
C GLY A 27 8.51 -18.48 -28.21
N GLU A 28 9.67 -18.30 -28.83
CA GLU A 28 9.80 -18.09 -30.28
C GLU A 28 9.33 -19.29 -31.11
N PHE A 29 9.71 -20.50 -30.70
CA PHE A 29 9.26 -21.74 -31.35
C PHE A 29 7.74 -21.88 -31.30
N VAL A 30 7.13 -21.67 -30.13
CA VAL A 30 5.67 -21.70 -29.93
C VAL A 30 5.00 -20.64 -30.80
N ARG A 31 5.51 -19.40 -30.85
CA ARG A 31 4.99 -18.33 -31.71
C ARG A 31 5.10 -18.68 -33.19
N SER A 32 6.24 -19.23 -33.63
CA SER A 32 6.49 -19.66 -35.01
C SER A 32 5.53 -20.77 -35.43
N LYS A 33 5.34 -21.79 -34.59
CA LYS A 33 4.39 -22.88 -34.85
C LYS A 33 2.93 -22.42 -34.78
N LYS A 34 2.57 -21.50 -33.87
CA LYS A 34 1.23 -20.90 -33.82
C LYS A 34 0.92 -20.10 -35.10
N ASN A 35 1.90 -19.38 -35.64
CA ASN A 35 1.78 -18.68 -36.91
C ASN A 35 1.70 -19.65 -38.11
N LEU A 36 2.44 -20.77 -38.07
CA LEU A 36 2.37 -21.84 -39.07
C LEU A 36 1.01 -22.55 -39.05
N LEU A 37 0.50 -22.90 -37.87
CA LEU A 37 -0.80 -23.54 -37.69
C LEU A 37 -1.95 -22.59 -38.04
N ARG A 38 -1.86 -21.31 -37.72
CA ARG A 38 -2.84 -20.29 -38.14
C ARG A 38 -2.88 -20.11 -39.66
N ARG A 39 -1.74 -20.29 -40.36
CA ARG A 39 -1.67 -20.36 -41.84
C ARG A 39 -2.27 -21.66 -42.41
N MET A 40 -2.37 -22.73 -41.61
CA MET A 40 -3.06 -23.97 -41.98
C MET A 40 -4.54 -23.99 -41.54
N SER A 41 -4.92 -23.23 -40.51
CA SER A 41 -6.30 -23.10 -40.01
C SER A 41 -7.23 -22.37 -40.99
N THR A 42 -6.71 -21.68 -42.00
CA THR A 42 -7.53 -21.24 -43.15
C THR A 42 -8.00 -22.40 -44.02
N LYS A 43 -7.46 -23.62 -43.85
CA LYS A 43 -7.92 -24.85 -44.53
C LYS A 43 -8.69 -25.83 -43.64
N ILE A 44 -8.71 -25.63 -42.32
CA ILE A 44 -9.43 -26.50 -41.38
C ILE A 44 -10.22 -25.58 -40.45
N GLY A 45 -11.49 -25.34 -40.77
CA GLY A 45 -12.35 -24.35 -40.11
C GLY A 45 -12.47 -24.56 -38.60
N LEU A 46 -11.74 -23.77 -37.81
CA LEU A 46 -11.84 -23.70 -36.35
C LEU A 46 -12.15 -22.26 -35.96
N ALA A 47 -13.44 -21.93 -35.98
CA ALA A 47 -13.95 -20.58 -35.77
C ALA A 47 -14.32 -20.25 -34.31
N ASP A 48 -14.26 -21.22 -33.37
CA ASP A 48 -14.65 -21.00 -31.97
C ASP A 48 -13.53 -21.36 -30.97
N GLN A 49 -13.41 -20.55 -29.91
CA GLN A 49 -12.31 -20.56 -28.94
C GLN A 49 -12.43 -21.73 -27.95
N THR A 50 -13.66 -22.05 -27.54
CA THR A 50 -14.02 -23.19 -26.68
C THR A 50 -13.77 -24.53 -27.36
N SER A 51 -14.03 -24.64 -28.68
CA SER A 51 -13.72 -25.84 -29.47
C SER A 51 -12.22 -26.07 -29.66
N ARG A 52 -11.40 -25.02 -29.58
CA ARG A 52 -9.93 -25.10 -29.70
C ARG A 52 -9.27 -25.61 -28.44
N GLU A 53 -9.74 -25.17 -27.27
CA GLU A 53 -9.22 -25.63 -25.97
C GLU A 53 -9.52 -27.11 -25.75
N GLY A 54 -10.77 -27.55 -26.00
CA GLY A 54 -11.13 -28.98 -25.89
C GLY A 54 -10.37 -29.89 -26.88
N LYS A 55 -10.06 -29.41 -28.09
CA LYS A 55 -9.23 -30.15 -29.06
C LYS A 55 -7.74 -30.17 -28.69
N LEU A 56 -7.25 -29.14 -28.01
CA LEU A 56 -5.89 -29.15 -27.47
C LEU A 56 -5.78 -30.19 -26.35
N ASP A 57 -6.79 -30.29 -25.48
CA ASP A 57 -6.83 -31.32 -24.44
C ASP A 57 -6.94 -32.74 -25.01
N GLU A 58 -7.69 -32.93 -26.10
CA GLU A 58 -7.75 -34.19 -26.83
C GLU A 58 -6.39 -34.57 -27.46
N ILE A 59 -5.72 -33.61 -28.11
CA ILE A 59 -4.38 -33.80 -28.68
C ILE A 59 -3.34 -34.08 -27.58
N LEU A 60 -3.40 -33.36 -26.45
CA LEU A 60 -2.53 -33.60 -25.29
C LEU A 60 -2.78 -34.98 -24.69
N GLY A 61 -4.05 -35.38 -24.57
CA GLY A 61 -4.45 -36.70 -24.12
C GLY A 61 -3.98 -37.82 -25.06
N ASP A 62 -4.01 -37.60 -26.37
CA ASP A 62 -3.54 -38.57 -27.36
C ASP A 62 -2.01 -38.66 -27.42
N LEU A 63 -1.31 -37.54 -27.25
CA LEU A 63 0.15 -37.52 -27.07
C LEU A 63 0.58 -38.23 -25.79
N GLN A 64 -0.23 -38.19 -24.73
CA GLN A 64 0.01 -38.91 -23.48
C GLN A 64 -0.34 -40.41 -23.57
N ARG A 65 -1.40 -40.78 -24.31
CA ARG A 65 -1.85 -42.19 -24.48
C ARG A 65 -1.07 -42.96 -25.53
N GLY A 66 -0.56 -42.29 -26.56
CA GLY A 66 0.05 -42.89 -27.74
C GLY A 66 1.52 -43.26 -27.60
N GLY A 67 1.99 -43.80 -26.47
CA GLY A 67 3.29 -44.51 -26.33
C GLY A 67 4.61 -43.78 -26.66
N GLY A 68 4.59 -42.61 -27.31
CA GLY A 68 5.72 -41.69 -27.53
C GLY A 68 5.76 -40.63 -26.44
N ALA A 69 5.63 -41.10 -25.20
CA ALA A 69 5.36 -40.30 -24.03
C ALA A 69 6.40 -39.20 -23.85
N TRP A 70 5.94 -38.04 -23.40
CA TRP A 70 6.75 -37.13 -22.60
C TRP A 70 7.16 -37.87 -21.31
N ASP A 71 8.06 -38.83 -21.44
CA ASP A 71 8.69 -39.46 -20.30
C ASP A 71 9.44 -38.37 -19.54
N LEU A 72 9.07 -38.14 -18.28
CA LEU A 72 9.63 -37.06 -17.47
C LEU A 72 11.17 -37.17 -17.43
N GLY A 73 11.70 -38.39 -17.44
CA GLY A 73 13.15 -38.64 -17.53
C GLY A 73 13.75 -38.18 -18.87
N GLN A 74 13.11 -38.48 -20.01
CA GLN A 74 13.53 -38.00 -21.32
C GLN A 74 13.42 -36.48 -21.46
N CYS A 75 12.33 -35.88 -20.95
CA CYS A 75 12.14 -34.43 -20.92
C CYS A 75 13.23 -33.74 -20.07
N GLU A 76 13.52 -34.28 -18.89
CA GLU A 76 14.60 -33.80 -18.02
C GLU A 76 15.98 -33.92 -18.69
N SER A 77 16.26 -35.07 -19.33
CA SER A 77 17.50 -35.30 -20.07
C SER A 77 17.66 -34.34 -21.25
N PHE A 78 16.58 -34.07 -21.98
CA PHE A 78 16.57 -33.13 -23.09
C PHE A 78 16.76 -31.69 -22.59
N ALA A 79 16.05 -31.29 -21.54
CA ALA A 79 16.20 -29.98 -20.91
C ALA A 79 17.63 -29.75 -20.42
N ARG A 80 18.24 -30.73 -19.72
CA ARG A 80 19.65 -30.68 -19.30
C ARG A 80 20.60 -30.53 -20.48
N SER A 81 20.38 -31.28 -21.56
CA SER A 81 21.22 -31.21 -22.77
C SER A 81 21.10 -29.86 -23.47
N LEU A 82 19.90 -29.29 -23.50
CA LEU A 82 19.63 -27.97 -24.08
C LEU A 82 20.30 -26.87 -23.25
N LEU A 83 20.14 -26.90 -21.93
CA LEU A 83 20.77 -25.96 -21.00
C LEU A 83 22.30 -26.02 -21.10
N ALA A 84 22.90 -27.22 -21.14
CA ALA A 84 24.35 -27.39 -21.32
C ALA A 84 24.84 -26.85 -22.66
N ARG A 85 24.03 -26.96 -23.72
CA ARG A 85 24.37 -26.43 -25.05
C ARG A 85 24.26 -24.90 -25.11
N VAL A 86 23.26 -24.32 -24.45
CA VAL A 86 23.09 -22.86 -24.34
C VAL A 86 24.22 -22.27 -23.50
N ASP A 87 24.63 -22.97 -22.45
CA ASP A 87 25.72 -22.57 -21.57
C ASP A 87 27.13 -22.91 -22.12
N HIS A 88 27.21 -23.50 -23.32
CA HIS A 88 28.46 -23.98 -23.94
C HIS A 88 29.54 -22.90 -24.10
N HIS A 89 29.14 -21.64 -24.33
CA HIS A 89 30.05 -20.52 -24.49
C HIS A 89 30.29 -19.72 -23.21
N ARG A 90 29.47 -19.96 -22.16
CA ARG A 90 29.41 -19.08 -20.99
C ARG A 90 29.95 -19.73 -19.73
N GLN A 91 29.90 -21.08 -19.63
CA GLN A 91 30.31 -21.83 -18.42
C GLN A 91 29.73 -21.19 -17.15
N SER A 92 28.52 -20.64 -17.23
CA SER A 92 27.92 -19.89 -16.13
C SER A 92 27.18 -20.81 -15.17
N SER A 93 26.84 -22.03 -15.58
CA SER A 93 25.92 -22.88 -14.81
C SER A 93 26.24 -24.39 -14.88
N HIS A 94 27.23 -24.83 -15.67
CA HIS A 94 27.68 -26.23 -15.68
C HIS A 94 29.20 -26.39 -15.79
N CYS A 95 29.71 -27.49 -15.21
CA CYS A 95 31.09 -27.91 -15.39
C CYS A 95 31.27 -28.67 -16.70
N ARG A 96 32.33 -28.34 -17.46
CA ARG A 96 32.68 -28.99 -18.75
C ARG A 96 33.90 -29.91 -18.65
N GLU A 97 34.42 -30.14 -17.46
CA GLU A 97 35.58 -31.02 -17.27
C GLU A 97 35.24 -32.44 -17.72
N ARG A 98 36.14 -33.06 -18.49
CA ARG A 98 36.01 -34.44 -18.93
C ARG A 98 36.90 -35.30 -18.06
N VAL A 99 36.31 -36.35 -17.50
CA VAL A 99 36.97 -37.31 -16.62
C VAL A 99 36.81 -38.70 -17.22
N ASP A 100 37.90 -39.45 -17.25
CA ASP A 100 37.98 -40.72 -17.99
C ASP A 100 37.71 -41.95 -17.10
N SER A 101 37.41 -41.73 -15.80
CA SER A 101 37.09 -42.79 -14.85
C SER A 101 36.03 -42.36 -13.83
N LEU A 102 35.32 -43.35 -13.26
CA LEU A 102 34.32 -43.10 -12.20
C LEU A 102 34.97 -42.56 -10.92
N GLU A 103 36.19 -43.01 -10.60
CA GLU A 103 36.96 -42.52 -9.46
C GLU A 103 37.36 -41.04 -9.65
N ALA A 104 37.82 -40.67 -10.84
CA ALA A 104 38.13 -39.29 -11.18
C ALA A 104 36.87 -38.40 -11.15
N LEU A 105 35.72 -38.91 -11.59
CA LEU A 105 34.43 -38.22 -11.49
C LEU A 105 34.01 -37.99 -10.03
N ALA A 106 34.16 -39.02 -9.18
CA ALA A 106 33.82 -38.92 -7.76
C ALA A 106 34.73 -37.91 -7.03
N ALA A 107 36.01 -37.88 -7.38
CA ALA A 107 36.95 -36.87 -6.88
C ALA A 107 36.57 -35.47 -7.36
N HIS A 108 36.35 -35.30 -8.67
CA HIS A 108 35.97 -34.02 -9.27
C HIS A 108 34.69 -33.44 -8.64
N LYS A 109 33.65 -34.25 -8.40
CA LYS A 109 32.39 -33.78 -7.79
C LYS A 109 32.57 -33.12 -6.42
N LYS A 110 33.60 -33.50 -5.65
CA LYS A 110 33.89 -32.92 -4.34
C LYS A 110 34.47 -31.51 -4.45
N ASP A 111 35.31 -31.27 -5.45
CA ASP A 111 36.06 -30.02 -5.61
C ASP A 111 35.49 -29.11 -6.71
N CYS A 112 34.50 -29.61 -7.47
CA CYS A 112 33.86 -28.87 -8.55
C CYS A 112 33.23 -27.57 -8.01
N ARG A 113 33.53 -26.45 -8.66
CA ARG A 113 32.92 -25.14 -8.33
C ARG A 113 31.43 -25.07 -8.64
N PHE A 114 30.91 -25.98 -9.46
CA PHE A 114 29.48 -26.09 -9.77
C PHE A 114 28.77 -27.13 -8.91
N ARG A 115 29.45 -27.73 -7.93
CA ARG A 115 28.80 -28.67 -7.01
C ARG A 115 27.68 -27.96 -6.24
N PRO A 116 26.54 -28.63 -6.02
CA PRO A 116 25.45 -28.05 -5.25
C PRO A 116 25.86 -27.95 -3.77
N LEU A 117 25.58 -26.81 -3.16
CA LEU A 117 25.66 -26.56 -1.73
C LEU A 117 24.27 -26.13 -1.25
N ALA A 118 23.85 -26.65 -0.09
CA ALA A 118 22.68 -26.14 0.61
C ALA A 118 23.12 -25.03 1.57
N CYS A 119 22.28 -24.02 1.76
CA CYS A 119 22.52 -23.01 2.78
C CYS A 119 22.58 -23.63 4.18
N GLU A 120 23.54 -23.19 5.00
CA GLU A 120 23.67 -23.63 6.40
C GLU A 120 22.86 -22.76 7.38
N ASN A 121 22.32 -21.63 6.91
CA ASN A 121 21.50 -20.74 7.74
C ASN A 121 20.13 -21.36 8.01
N ASP A 122 19.72 -21.39 9.28
CA ASP A 122 18.44 -21.96 9.69
C ASP A 122 17.27 -21.24 9.00
N GLY A 123 16.32 -22.03 8.47
CA GLY A 123 15.20 -21.53 7.67
C GLY A 123 15.49 -21.27 6.19
N CYS A 124 16.75 -21.30 5.73
CA CYS A 124 17.08 -21.16 4.31
C CYS A 124 17.14 -22.53 3.61
N GLY A 125 16.21 -22.78 2.68
CA GLY A 125 16.18 -24.02 1.88
C GLY A 125 16.87 -23.94 0.52
N GLU A 126 17.59 -22.86 0.24
CA GLU A 126 18.19 -22.62 -1.08
C GLU A 126 19.36 -23.57 -1.35
N ILE A 127 19.44 -24.03 -2.60
CA ILE A 127 20.54 -24.84 -3.13
C ILE A 127 21.18 -24.06 -4.27
N PHE A 128 22.47 -23.78 -4.14
CA PHE A 128 23.25 -22.98 -5.09
C PHE A 128 24.58 -23.66 -5.41
N SER A 129 25.31 -23.15 -6.40
CA SER A 129 26.62 -23.69 -6.74
C SER A 129 27.69 -23.23 -5.75
N ALA A 130 28.77 -23.99 -5.56
CA ALA A 130 29.88 -23.56 -4.72
C ALA A 130 30.55 -22.24 -5.19
N MET A 131 30.44 -21.89 -6.47
CA MET A 131 30.86 -20.60 -7.00
C MET A 131 29.98 -19.46 -6.48
N ASP A 132 28.67 -19.68 -6.38
CA ASP A 132 27.68 -18.68 -5.97
C ASP A 132 27.54 -18.55 -4.45
N ALA A 133 28.21 -19.41 -3.68
CA ALA A 133 28.11 -19.44 -2.22
C ALA A 133 28.40 -18.09 -1.56
N ALA A 134 29.41 -17.36 -2.06
CA ALA A 134 29.74 -16.04 -1.54
C ALA A 134 28.71 -14.96 -1.93
N SER A 135 28.04 -15.09 -3.07
CA SER A 135 26.95 -14.19 -3.48
C SER A 135 25.71 -14.47 -2.62
N HIS A 136 25.31 -15.73 -2.50
CA HIS A 136 24.21 -16.13 -1.63
C HIS A 136 24.44 -15.66 -0.19
N ASP A 137 25.61 -15.88 0.39
CA ASP A 137 25.92 -15.46 1.77
C ASP A 137 25.75 -13.95 2.01
N ARG A 138 26.04 -13.12 1.00
CA ARG A 138 25.85 -11.65 1.07
C ARG A 138 24.39 -11.25 1.05
N GLU A 139 23.53 -12.04 0.43
CA GLU A 139 22.13 -11.70 0.17
C GLU A 139 21.13 -12.57 0.96
N CYS A 140 21.62 -13.60 1.64
CA CYS A 140 20.80 -14.58 2.33
C CYS A 140 19.92 -13.87 3.38
N PRO A 141 18.58 -13.97 3.25
CA PRO A 141 17.64 -13.30 4.17
C PRO A 141 17.67 -13.90 5.57
N PHE A 142 18.06 -15.18 5.70
CA PHE A 142 18.13 -15.91 6.96
C PHE A 142 19.48 -15.78 7.67
N LYS A 143 20.47 -15.16 7.02
CA LYS A 143 21.77 -14.96 7.64
C LYS A 143 21.63 -14.09 8.89
N VAL A 144 22.10 -14.61 10.01
CA VAL A 144 22.16 -13.87 11.28
C VAL A 144 23.34 -12.91 11.25
N LEU A 145 23.06 -11.64 11.52
CA LEU A 145 24.03 -10.54 11.54
C LEU A 145 23.91 -9.80 12.87
N ASP A 146 24.99 -9.18 13.32
CA ASP A 146 24.92 -8.28 14.46
C ASP A 146 23.98 -7.11 14.15
N CYS A 147 23.19 -6.70 15.15
CA CYS A 147 22.28 -5.58 15.01
C CYS A 147 23.01 -4.30 14.55
N GLU A 148 22.47 -3.64 13.52
CA GLU A 148 23.02 -2.41 12.94
C GLU A 148 23.06 -1.24 13.94
N GLN A 149 22.20 -1.27 14.97
CA GLN A 149 22.18 -0.28 16.05
C GLN A 149 23.14 -0.62 17.20
N GLY A 150 23.87 -1.74 17.13
CA GLY A 150 24.85 -2.14 18.13
C GLY A 150 24.26 -2.56 19.48
N CYS A 151 23.06 -3.15 19.48
CA CYS A 151 22.42 -3.62 20.73
C CYS A 151 23.07 -4.91 21.29
N GLY A 152 23.91 -5.59 20.52
CA GLY A 152 24.57 -6.85 20.89
C GLY A 152 23.82 -8.12 20.48
N ASP A 153 22.61 -8.01 19.94
CA ASP A 153 21.84 -9.15 19.45
C ASP A 153 22.24 -9.54 18.02
N GLY A 154 22.25 -10.85 17.76
CA GLY A 154 22.29 -11.41 16.41
C GLY A 154 20.89 -11.52 15.83
N VAL A 155 20.64 -10.90 14.68
CA VAL A 155 19.33 -10.80 14.05
C VAL A 155 19.40 -11.29 12.60
N ALA A 156 18.45 -12.11 12.17
CA ALA A 156 18.34 -12.51 10.77
C ALA A 156 18.17 -11.26 9.88
N ARG A 157 18.87 -11.22 8.73
CA ARG A 157 18.86 -10.08 7.81
C ARG A 157 17.44 -9.60 7.48
N MET A 158 16.53 -10.51 7.19
CA MET A 158 15.13 -10.19 6.87
C MET A 158 14.35 -9.56 8.04
N GLU A 159 14.78 -9.80 9.28
CA GLU A 159 14.14 -9.28 10.49
C GLU A 159 14.79 -8.01 11.03
N MET A 160 15.94 -7.59 10.48
CA MET A 160 16.74 -6.47 11.00
C MET A 160 15.92 -5.18 11.12
N GLU A 161 15.19 -4.81 10.07
CA GLU A 161 14.35 -3.60 10.08
C GLU A 161 13.26 -3.67 11.16
N ARG A 162 12.59 -4.83 11.27
CA ARG A 162 11.55 -5.05 12.29
C ARG A 162 12.16 -4.99 13.69
N HIS A 163 13.30 -5.64 13.93
CA HIS A 163 14.01 -5.59 15.21
C HIS A 163 14.34 -4.14 15.60
N CYS A 164 15.05 -3.42 14.72
CA CYS A 164 15.48 -2.04 14.88
C CYS A 164 14.34 -1.05 15.15
N SER A 165 13.16 -1.28 14.54
CA SER A 165 11.99 -0.43 14.68
C SER A 165 11.05 -0.80 15.82
N THR A 166 11.16 -2.00 16.41
CA THR A 166 10.19 -2.47 17.42
C THR A 166 10.82 -2.77 18.77
N VAL A 167 11.74 -3.72 18.83
CA VAL A 167 12.20 -4.36 20.08
C VAL A 167 13.66 -4.07 20.44
N CYS A 168 14.42 -3.49 19.52
CA CYS A 168 15.83 -3.17 19.76
C CYS A 168 16.01 -2.26 20.98
N SER A 169 16.91 -2.63 21.89
CA SER A 169 17.24 -1.82 23.07
C SER A 169 17.89 -0.48 22.70
N MET A 170 18.52 -0.39 21.54
CA MET A 170 19.16 0.83 21.03
C MET A 170 18.21 1.73 20.23
N LYS A 171 16.96 1.29 20.03
CA LYS A 171 15.93 2.09 19.36
C LYS A 171 15.71 3.40 20.11
N MET A 172 15.77 4.52 19.39
CA MET A 172 15.49 5.84 19.95
C MET A 172 13.99 6.00 20.20
N VAL A 173 13.63 6.31 21.45
CA VAL A 173 12.25 6.55 21.90
C VAL A 173 12.16 7.87 22.65
N SER A 174 11.06 8.59 22.47
CA SER A 174 10.75 9.76 23.29
C SER A 174 10.27 9.32 24.66
N CYS A 175 10.65 10.07 25.70
CA CYS A 175 10.15 9.84 27.05
C CYS A 175 8.60 9.88 27.08
N PRO A 176 7.91 8.95 27.79
CA PRO A 176 6.46 8.97 27.96
C PRO A 176 5.90 10.27 28.56
N PHE A 177 6.72 11.01 29.31
CA PHE A 177 6.39 12.33 29.87
C PHE A 177 6.58 13.48 28.89
N SER A 178 6.79 13.20 27.61
CA SER A 178 6.96 14.23 26.57
C SER A 178 5.75 15.15 26.41
N SER A 179 4.53 14.61 26.55
CA SER A 179 3.30 15.41 26.58
C SER A 179 3.21 16.35 27.79
N ALA A 180 3.86 16.00 28.90
CA ALA A 180 3.91 16.82 30.11
C ALA A 180 5.02 17.89 30.05
N GLY A 181 6.10 17.65 29.29
CA GLY A 181 7.19 18.61 29.09
C GLY A 181 8.59 18.01 28.90
N CYS A 182 8.76 16.69 29.03
CA CYS A 182 10.08 16.07 28.89
C CYS A 182 10.52 15.95 27.43
N SER A 183 11.56 16.67 27.02
CA SER A 183 12.06 16.66 25.63
C SER A 183 13.11 15.58 25.32
N HIS A 184 13.35 14.64 26.24
CA HIS A 184 14.40 13.64 26.07
C HIS A 184 13.99 12.56 25.04
N VAL A 185 14.90 12.29 24.12
CA VAL A 185 14.85 11.16 23.19
C VAL A 185 16.12 10.34 23.44
N LEU A 186 15.95 9.06 23.72
CA LEU A 186 17.01 8.20 24.23
C LEU A 186 16.82 6.75 23.79
N PRO A 187 17.88 5.91 23.82
CA PRO A 187 17.76 4.48 23.59
C PRO A 187 16.76 3.84 24.55
N GLN A 188 15.94 2.92 24.05
CA GLN A 188 14.93 2.21 24.82
C GLN A 188 15.52 1.53 26.08
N GLY A 189 16.72 0.96 25.98
CA GLY A 189 17.44 0.34 27.09
C GLY A 189 17.90 1.33 28.17
N ALA A 190 18.00 2.62 27.86
CA ALA A 190 18.35 3.68 28.81
C ALA A 190 17.13 4.32 29.49
N LEU A 191 15.91 3.94 29.08
CA LEU A 191 14.69 4.60 29.53
C LEU A 191 14.44 4.44 31.03
N GLU A 192 14.72 3.26 31.60
CA GLU A 192 14.56 3.01 33.03
C GLU A 192 15.51 3.89 33.87
N GLN A 193 16.76 4.00 33.44
CA GLN A 193 17.75 4.85 34.09
C GLN A 193 17.32 6.34 34.04
N HIS A 194 16.84 6.79 32.87
CA HIS A 194 16.27 8.13 32.73
C HIS A 194 15.08 8.36 33.66
N HIS A 195 14.13 7.42 33.73
CA HIS A 195 12.98 7.52 34.62
C HIS A 195 13.38 7.61 36.10
N SER A 196 14.37 6.82 36.52
CA SER A 196 14.86 6.83 37.90
C SER A 196 15.56 8.15 38.26
N SER A 197 16.37 8.69 37.34
CA SER A 197 17.13 9.94 37.56
C SER A 197 16.28 11.20 37.47
N MET A 198 15.21 11.19 36.66
CA MET A 198 14.33 12.33 36.42
C MET A 198 12.98 12.24 37.14
N GLN A 199 12.81 11.31 38.09
CA GLN A 199 11.52 11.05 38.75
C GLN A 199 10.85 12.32 39.32
N THR A 200 11.60 13.12 40.09
CA THR A 200 11.08 14.38 40.67
C THR A 200 10.74 15.41 39.59
N THR A 201 11.56 15.51 38.55
CA THR A 201 11.33 16.42 37.42
C THR A 201 10.07 16.02 36.65
N HIS A 202 9.86 14.71 36.41
CA HIS A 202 8.64 14.20 35.77
C HIS A 202 7.40 14.51 36.61
N LEU A 203 7.47 14.37 37.94
CA LEU A 203 6.37 14.75 38.82
C LEU A 203 6.04 16.25 38.70
N LEU A 204 7.05 17.12 38.65
CA LEU A 204 6.83 18.56 38.46
C LEU A 204 6.19 18.87 37.10
N PHE A 205 6.64 18.23 36.00
CA PHE A 205 5.99 18.38 34.70
C PHE A 205 4.53 17.95 34.71
N VAL A 206 4.20 16.84 35.40
CA VAL A 206 2.81 16.39 35.56
C VAL A 206 1.99 17.43 36.32
N LEU A 207 2.49 17.96 37.44
CA LEU A 207 1.80 18.98 38.23
C LEU A 207 1.57 20.27 37.42
N GLU A 208 2.58 20.73 36.70
CA GLU A 208 2.47 21.91 35.83
C GLU A 208 1.48 21.67 34.69
N SER A 209 1.51 20.49 34.06
CA SER A 209 0.56 20.10 33.02
C SER A 209 -0.87 20.07 33.55
N LEU A 210 -1.11 19.51 34.75
CA LEU A 210 -2.42 19.51 35.39
C LEU A 210 -2.93 20.92 35.68
N GLU A 211 -2.08 21.82 36.17
CA GLU A 211 -2.48 23.21 36.43
C GLU A 211 -2.80 23.95 35.11
N ARG A 212 -2.00 23.73 34.07
CA ARG A 212 -2.26 24.27 32.73
C ARG A 212 -3.59 23.78 32.17
N HIS A 213 -3.90 22.49 32.34
CA HIS A 213 -5.19 21.91 31.94
C HIS A 213 -6.35 22.46 32.78
N ARG A 214 -6.15 22.66 34.09
CA ARG A 214 -7.16 23.26 34.99
C ARG A 214 -7.50 24.68 34.55
N LEU A 215 -6.49 25.53 34.33
CA LEU A 215 -6.67 26.91 33.85
C LEU A 215 -7.35 26.94 32.47
N GLY A 216 -6.98 26.03 31.57
CA GLY A 216 -7.64 25.88 30.27
C GLY A 216 -9.12 25.49 30.39
N SER A 217 -9.43 24.56 31.30
CA SER A 217 -10.80 24.13 31.59
C SER A 217 -11.64 25.27 32.16
N ASP A 218 -11.12 26.00 33.16
CA ASP A 218 -11.79 27.16 33.77
C ASP A 218 -12.11 28.23 32.70
N SER A 219 -11.17 28.51 31.79
CA SER A 219 -11.38 29.44 30.67
C SER A 219 -12.48 28.97 29.72
N LEU A 220 -12.54 27.67 29.40
CA LEU A 220 -13.60 27.11 28.56
C LEU A 220 -14.97 27.20 29.24
N VAL A 221 -15.05 26.90 30.54
CA VAL A 221 -16.28 27.05 31.33
C VAL A 221 -16.75 28.50 31.33
N GLN A 222 -15.84 29.46 31.50
CA GLN A 222 -16.17 30.88 31.44
C GLN A 222 -16.71 31.29 30.06
N ARG A 223 -16.09 30.80 28.97
CA ARG A 223 -16.56 31.06 27.60
C ARG A 223 -17.94 30.46 27.34
N LEU A 224 -18.20 29.24 27.83
CA LEU A 224 -19.52 28.61 27.74
C LEU A 224 -20.58 29.43 28.47
N SER A 225 -20.30 29.89 29.70
CA SER A 225 -21.23 30.75 30.45
C SER A 225 -21.56 32.06 29.72
N ILE A 226 -20.57 32.67 29.05
CA ILE A 226 -20.79 33.88 28.24
C ILE A 226 -21.66 33.56 27.01
N LEU A 227 -21.38 32.46 26.32
CA LEU A 227 -22.16 32.03 25.16
C LEU A 227 -23.61 31.74 25.54
N GLU A 228 -23.86 31.01 26.63
CA GLU A 228 -25.20 30.75 27.16
C GLU A 228 -25.96 32.05 27.44
N LYS A 229 -25.31 33.04 28.09
CA LYS A 229 -25.91 34.36 28.35
C LYS A 229 -26.23 35.11 27.06
N SER A 230 -25.32 35.09 26.08
CA SER A 230 -25.55 35.74 24.78
C SER A 230 -26.72 35.12 24.03
N MET A 231 -26.82 33.79 24.03
CA MET A 231 -27.90 33.06 23.36
C MET A 231 -29.25 33.35 24.02
N SER A 232 -29.31 33.36 25.36
CA SER A 232 -30.50 33.77 26.11
C SER A 232 -30.92 35.22 25.84
N LEU A 233 -29.96 36.12 25.62
CA LEU A 233 -30.24 37.51 25.26
C LEU A 233 -30.78 37.61 23.82
N THR A 234 -30.16 36.92 22.87
CA THR A 234 -30.62 36.87 21.47
C THR A 234 -32.04 36.29 21.37
N GLU A 235 -32.34 35.23 22.12
CA GLU A 235 -33.69 34.66 22.19
C GLU A 235 -34.70 35.70 22.71
N ARG A 236 -34.37 36.42 23.79
CA ARG A 236 -35.22 37.50 24.33
C ARG A 236 -35.43 38.65 23.35
N ILE A 237 -34.38 39.07 22.63
CA ILE A 237 -34.46 40.13 21.61
C ILE A 237 -35.38 39.66 20.48
N SER A 238 -35.16 38.45 19.95
CA SER A 238 -36.00 37.89 18.88
C SER A 238 -37.49 37.78 19.29
N ALA A 239 -37.76 37.38 20.54
CA ALA A 239 -39.12 37.32 21.06
C ALA A 239 -39.76 38.71 21.22
N ALA A 240 -38.99 39.75 21.56
CA ALA A 240 -39.47 41.12 21.62
C ALA A 240 -39.76 41.67 20.21
N ASP A 241 -38.89 41.39 19.24
CA ASP A 241 -39.07 41.79 17.84
C ASP A 241 -40.31 41.14 17.23
N VAL A 242 -40.54 39.84 17.46
CA VAL A 242 -41.77 39.15 17.01
C VAL A 242 -43.02 39.79 17.62
N LYS A 243 -42.98 40.19 18.89
CA LYS A 243 -44.11 40.87 19.54
C LYS A 243 -44.37 42.26 18.95
N SER A 244 -43.32 43.05 18.68
CA SER A 244 -43.47 44.39 18.09
C SER A 244 -44.02 44.29 16.65
N LEU A 245 -43.51 43.36 15.84
CA LEU A 245 -44.02 43.03 14.51
C LEU A 245 -45.50 42.58 14.56
N ALA A 246 -45.90 41.78 15.54
CA ALA A 246 -47.29 41.35 15.67
C ALA A 246 -48.26 42.51 15.97
N ILE A 247 -47.82 43.52 16.73
CA ILE A 247 -48.62 44.72 17.00
C ILE A 247 -48.77 45.54 15.72
N THR A 248 -47.68 45.77 14.98
CA THR A 248 -47.74 46.57 13.75
C THR A 248 -48.59 45.88 12.68
N VAL A 249 -48.52 44.55 12.54
CA VAL A 249 -49.41 43.78 11.64
C VAL A 249 -50.88 43.99 12.00
N LYS A 250 -51.24 43.88 13.29
CA LYS A 250 -52.63 44.11 13.74
C LYS A 250 -53.13 45.52 13.45
N GLU A 251 -52.27 46.53 13.61
CA GLU A 251 -52.61 47.92 13.28
C GLU A 251 -52.84 48.11 11.78
N GLN A 252 -52.01 47.49 10.93
CA GLN A 252 -52.18 47.53 9.48
C GLN A 252 -53.45 46.81 9.04
N ASP A 253 -53.75 45.63 9.60
CA ASP A 253 -54.99 44.91 9.34
C ASP A 253 -56.24 45.75 9.68
N ALA A 254 -56.20 46.49 10.80
CA ALA A 254 -57.28 47.38 11.19
C ALA A 254 -57.44 48.55 10.20
N LYS A 255 -56.33 49.11 9.71
CA LYS A 255 -56.35 50.16 8.67
C LYS A 255 -56.90 49.62 7.34
N ILE A 256 -56.49 48.44 6.93
CA ILE A 256 -56.99 47.77 5.70
C ILE A 256 -58.50 47.56 5.82
N LYS A 257 -58.99 46.97 6.92
CA LYS A 257 -60.43 46.77 7.13
C LYS A 257 -61.23 48.08 7.10
N LYS A 258 -60.66 49.16 7.64
CA LYS A 258 -61.29 50.49 7.59
C LYS A 258 -61.37 51.01 6.15
N LEU A 259 -60.28 50.92 5.39
CA LEU A 259 -60.23 51.33 3.98
C LEU A 259 -61.20 50.50 3.12
N GLU A 260 -61.27 49.19 3.34
CA GLU A 260 -62.24 48.31 2.66
C GLU A 260 -63.68 48.71 2.95
N ALA A 261 -63.99 49.07 4.21
CA ALA A 261 -65.32 49.55 4.59
C ALA A 261 -65.65 50.91 3.94
N GLU A 262 -64.67 51.81 3.85
CA GLU A 262 -64.80 53.09 3.15
C GLU A 262 -65.02 52.90 1.64
N LEU A 263 -64.25 52.03 0.98
CA LEU A 263 -64.45 51.66 -0.43
C LEU A 263 -65.84 51.06 -0.67
N LYS A 264 -66.32 50.18 0.23
CA LYS A 264 -67.65 49.57 0.15
C LYS A 264 -68.78 50.59 0.32
N LYS A 265 -68.56 51.66 1.11
CA LYS A 265 -69.49 52.79 1.20
C LYS A 265 -69.50 53.61 -0.08
N LEU A 266 -68.33 53.98 -0.60
CA LEU A 266 -68.20 54.72 -1.85
C LEU A 266 -68.85 53.98 -3.04
N GLY A 267 -68.67 52.67 -3.14
CA GLY A 267 -69.35 51.86 -4.17
C GLY A 267 -70.87 51.79 -4.02
N LYS A 268 -71.41 51.85 -2.78
CA LYS A 268 -72.85 51.94 -2.53
C LYS A 268 -73.42 53.32 -2.85
N ASP A 269 -72.65 54.38 -2.63
CA ASP A 269 -73.06 55.75 -2.94
C ASP A 269 -73.01 56.02 -4.45
N SER A 270 -72.03 55.47 -5.18
CA SER A 270 -72.00 55.51 -6.66
C SER A 270 -73.11 54.69 -7.32
N THR A 271 -73.51 53.56 -6.75
CA THR A 271 -74.64 52.76 -7.28
C THR A 271 -76.00 53.39 -7.00
N LYS A 272 -76.17 54.08 -5.85
CA LYS A 272 -77.36 54.91 -5.59
C LYS A 272 -77.43 56.15 -6.49
N SER A 273 -76.31 56.81 -6.73
CA SER A 273 -76.23 57.94 -7.68
C SER A 273 -76.56 57.50 -9.11
N ALA A 274 -76.08 56.33 -9.57
CA ALA A 274 -76.43 55.78 -10.87
C ALA A 274 -77.93 55.41 -11.00
N THR A 275 -78.59 54.95 -9.92
CA THR A 275 -80.04 54.68 -9.93
C THR A 275 -80.90 55.95 -9.86
N ASP A 276 -80.42 57.03 -9.22
CA ASP A 276 -81.10 58.34 -9.22
C ASP A 276 -80.90 59.13 -10.53
N LEU A 277 -79.81 58.87 -11.28
CA LEU A 277 -79.63 59.42 -12.64
C LEU A 277 -80.45 58.65 -13.69
N SER A 278 -80.66 57.34 -13.54
CA SER A 278 -81.48 56.56 -14.48
C SER A 278 -82.99 56.85 -14.39
N THR A 279 -83.49 57.57 -13.38
CA THR A 279 -84.90 57.95 -13.25
C THR A 279 -85.20 59.38 -13.70
N LYS A 280 -84.20 60.15 -14.15
CA LYS A 280 -84.35 61.54 -14.62
C LYS A 280 -84.17 61.76 -16.13
N GLU A 281 -83.87 60.73 -16.91
CA GLU A 281 -83.81 60.79 -18.38
C GLU A 281 -84.98 60.05 -19.06
N THR A 282 -86.15 60.03 -18.43
CA THR A 282 -87.38 59.59 -19.09
C THR A 282 -88.52 60.56 -18.79
N LEU A 283 -88.52 61.71 -19.45
CA LEU A 283 -89.67 62.55 -19.79
C LEU A 283 -89.24 63.66 -20.76
#